data_AF-A0A9E4KYG4-F1
#
_entry.id   AF-A0A9E4KYG4-F1
#
_cell.length_a   1.000
_cell.length_b   1.000
_cell.length_c   1.000
_cell.angle_alpha   90.00
_cell.angle_beta   90.00
_cell.angle_gamma   90.00
#
_symmetry.space_group_name_H-M   'P 1'
#
loop_
_entity.id
_entity.type
_entity.pdbx_description
1 polymer ?
#
loop_
_entity_poly.entity_id
_entity_poly.type
_entity_poly.pdbx_seq_one_letter_code
_entity_poly.pdbx_strand_id
1 'polypeptide(L)' 'MPVAHSEYQFTSAGDDTILTNVTRYASPAQRDQVIEMGVEAGVTQTLSRLDAYLASLA' A
#
# COMPACT_ATOMS: atom_id res chain seq x y z
N MET A 1 8.37 5.35 13.43
CA MET A 1 7.30 5.44 12.41
C MET A 1 6.14 6.21 13.00
N PRO A 2 5.65 7.27 12.34
CA PRO A 2 4.43 7.95 12.74
C PRO A 2 3.24 6.99 12.81
N VAL A 3 2.30 7.24 13.71
CA VAL A 3 1.02 6.52 13.72
C VAL A 3 0.20 6.98 12.52
N ALA A 4 -0.39 6.02 11.80
CA ALA A 4 -1.23 6.26 10.65
C ALA A 4 -2.50 5.41 10.73
N HIS A 5 -3.59 5.90 10.13
CA HIS A 5 -4.79 5.11 9.90
C HIS A 5 -4.88 4.77 8.42
N SER A 6 -4.80 3.48 8.11
CA SER A 6 -4.86 2.97 6.74
C SER A 6 -6.18 2.25 6.50
N GLU A 7 -6.85 2.66 5.43
CA GLU A 7 -8.08 2.05 4.93
C GLU A 7 -7.74 1.31 3.64
N TYR A 8 -8.11 0.02 3.57
CA TYR A 8 -7.88 -0.84 2.42
C TYR A 8 -9.23 -1.25 1.84
N GLN A 9 -9.46 -0.94 0.57
CA GLN A 9 -10.65 -1.33 -0.16
C GLN A 9 -10.25 -2.25 -1.32
N PHE A 10 -10.87 -3.42 -1.38
CA PHE A 10 -10.71 -4.38 -2.47
C PHE A 10 -11.98 -4.37 -3.30
N THR A 11 -11.85 -4.03 -4.58
CA THR A 11 -12.98 -3.97 -5.53
C THR A 11 -12.74 -4.97 -6.64
N SER A 12 -13.74 -5.81 -6.93
CA SER A 12 -13.68 -6.73 -8.07
C SER A 12 -13.61 -5.95 -9.38
N ALA A 13 -12.76 -6.42 -10.29
CA ALA A 13 -12.58 -5.90 -11.63
C ALA A 13 -12.50 -7.05 -12.65
N GLY A 14 -13.60 -7.81 -12.77
CA GLY A 14 -13.64 -9.03 -13.58
C GLY A 14 -12.88 -10.16 -12.89
N ASP A 15 -11.89 -10.72 -13.58
CA ASP A 15 -10.98 -11.73 -13.03
C ASP A 15 -9.89 -11.13 -12.11
N ASP A 16 -9.78 -9.80 -12.10
CA ASP A 16 -8.81 -9.05 -11.30
C ASP A 16 -9.44 -8.42 -10.04
N THR A 17 -8.58 -7.90 -9.16
CA THR A 17 -8.98 -7.10 -8.00
C THR A 17 -8.22 -5.78 -7.97
N ILE A 18 -8.94 -4.67 -7.85
CA ILE A 18 -8.36 -3.35 -7.60
C ILE A 18 -8.24 -3.14 -6.08
N LEU A 19 -7.01 -2.98 -5.60
CA LEU A 19 -6.72 -2.58 -4.23
C LEU A 19 -6.52 -1.06 -4.15
N THR A 20 -7.36 -0.37 -3.38
CA THR A 20 -7.16 1.03 -3.01
C THR A 20 -6.71 1.12 -1.55
N ASN A 21 -5.55 1.75 -1.30
CA ASN A 21 -5.08 2.06 0.04
C ASN A 21 -5.12 3.57 0.26
N VAL A 22 -5.81 4.02 1.30
CA VAL A 22 -5.78 5.41 1.77
C VAL A 22 -5.17 5.43 3.17
N THR A 23 -3.97 6.01 3.29
CA THR A 23 -3.30 6.17 4.58
C THR A 23 -3.32 7.63 5.02
N ARG A 24 -3.90 7.88 6.20
CA ARG A 24 -4.04 9.21 6.81
C ARG A 24 -3.07 9.38 7.97
N TYR A 25 -2.37 10.52 8.00
CA TYR A 25 -1.45 10.91 9.06
C TYR A 25 -2.02 12.10 9.85
N ALA A 26 -1.58 12.26 11.11
CA ALA A 26 -2.09 13.32 11.98
C ALA A 26 -1.63 14.73 11.55
N SER A 27 -0.55 14.84 10.77
CA SER A 27 -0.08 16.10 10.21
C SER A 27 0.62 15.91 8.86
N PRO A 28 0.70 16.97 8.03
CA PRO A 28 1.48 16.95 6.80
C PRO A 28 2.96 16.59 7.04
N ALA A 29 3.57 17.11 8.10
CA ALA A 29 4.97 16.83 8.43
C ALA A 29 5.23 15.34 8.68
N GLN A 30 4.29 14.62 9.30
CA GLN A 30 4.41 13.17 9.51
C GLN A 30 4.26 12.39 8.20
N ARG A 31 3.36 12.83 7.30
CA ARG A 31 3.23 12.26 5.96
C ARG A 31 4.51 12.47 5.16
N ASP A 32 5.06 13.68 5.19
CA ASP A 32 6.24 14.04 4.41
C ASP A 32 7.47 13.27 4.91
N GLN A 33 7.61 13.12 6.23
CA GLN A 33 8.64 12.29 6.83
C GLN A 33 8.62 10.85 6.29
N VAL A 34 7.45 10.20 6.18
CA VAL A 34 7.41 8.81 5.68
C VAL A 34 7.65 8.71 4.18
N ILE A 35 7.29 9.74 3.41
CA ILE A 35 7.60 9.83 1.98
C ILE A 35 9.12 9.91 1.80
N GLU A 36 9.78 10.78 2.54
CA GLU A 36 11.25 10.91 2.54
C GLU A 36 11.95 9.61 2.98
N MET A 37 11.35 8.87 3.91
CA MET A 37 11.84 7.55 4.34
C MET A 37 11.63 6.45 3.29
N GLY A 38 10.98 6.73 2.15
CA GLY A 38 10.82 5.80 1.05
C GLY A 38 9.62 4.86 1.16
N VAL A 39 8.53 5.27 1.84
CA VAL A 39 7.33 4.43 1.98
C VAL A 39 6.77 3.97 0.64
N GLU A 40 6.86 4.78 -0.42
CA GLU A 40 6.35 4.46 -1.76
C GLU A 40 7.09 3.27 -2.38
N ALA A 41 8.43 3.24 -2.25
CA ALA A 41 9.24 2.12 -2.70
C ALA A 41 8.95 0.86 -1.88
N GLY A 42 8.77 1.01 -0.56
CA GLY A 42 8.42 -0.09 0.33
C GLY A 42 7.06 -0.73 0.01
N VAL A 43 6.05 0.09 -0.28
CA VAL A 43 4.72 -0.37 -0.71
C VAL A 43 4.81 -1.09 -2.05
N THR A 44 5.49 -0.49 -3.03
CA THR A 44 5.69 -1.10 -4.36
C THR A 44 6.34 -2.48 -4.24
N GLN A 45 7.44 -2.60 -3.49
CA GLN A 45 8.13 -3.86 -3.31
C GLN A 45 7.24 -4.91 -2.61
N THR A 46 6.40 -4.48 -1.67
CA THR A 46 5.46 -5.36 -0.98
C THR A 46 4.38 -5.90 -1.92
N LEU A 47 3.81 -5.04 -2.77
CA LEU A 47 2.84 -5.45 -3.77
C LEU A 47 3.46 -6.36 -4.84
N SER A 48 4.68 -6.09 -5.31
CA SER A 48 5.36 -7.00 -6.25
C SER A 48 5.63 -8.39 -5.66
N ARG A 49 5.91 -8.49 -4.34
CA ARG A 49 6.01 -9.79 -3.66
C ARG A 49 4.66 -10.49 -3.56
N LEU A 50 3.58 -9.75 -3.36
CA LEU A 50 2.22 -10.29 -3.37
C LEU A 50 1.89 -10.85 -4.76
N ASP A 51 2.21 -10.13 -5.83
CA ASP A 51 2.01 -10.60 -7.21
C ASP A 51 2.77 -11.91 -7.46
N ALA A 52 4.04 -11.97 -7.06
CA ALA A 52 4.84 -13.19 -7.19
C ALA A 52 4.26 -14.37 -6.40
N TYR A 53 3.73 -14.10 -5.19
CA TYR A 53 3.07 -15.10 -4.38
C TYR A 53 1.78 -15.60 -5.04
N LEU A 54 0.91 -14.71 -5.53
CA LEU A 54 -0.32 -15.08 -6.23
C LEU A 54 -0.04 -15.90 -7.49
N ALA A 55 0.99 -15.52 -8.26
CA ALA A 55 1.43 -16.28 -9.43
C ALA A 55 1.94 -17.69 -9.09
N SER A 56 2.45 -17.91 -7.87
CA SER A 56 2.88 -19.24 -7.41
C SER A 56 1.75 -20.16 -6.97
N LEU A 57 0.53 -19.62 -6.79
CA LEU A 57 -0.67 -20.37 -6.40
C LEU A 57 -1.49 -20.85 -7.61
N ALA A 58 -1.16 -20.39 -8.82
CA ALA A 58 -1.76 -20.80 -10.08
C ALA A 58 -1.04 -22.04 -10.65
#